data_AF-L0B2P1-F1
#
_entry.id   AF-L0B2P1-F1
#
_cell.length_a   1.000
_cell.length_b   1.000
_cell.length_c   1.000
_cell.angle_alpha   90.00
_cell.angle_beta   90.00
_cell.angle_gamma   90.00
#
_symmetry.space_group_name_H-M   'P 1'
#
loop_
_entity.id
_entity.type
_entity.pdbx_description
1 polymer ?
#
loop_
_entity_poly.entity_id
_entity_poly.type
_entity_poly.pdbx_seq_one_letter_code
_entity_poly.pdbx_strand_id
1 'polypeptide(L)'
;MRILAVLWTVCLVKLCYSGSDLQPQNSPEATGQESPEAVKPLSPFLTKVDGSLFDVEEAEEYAVKVLKLTSKKGVTAKNVRYDGKDIWSARAVVGSPCSSATLYFDGDKPTLAVIRTTGFFGGESTVYKYYDGSKWQNDNEDDHKKRRAALKKYKHALPATLDLVTPDSKKIDVYTETESGASFQEYSPKRAFHISSVVDSGATLWEASGAGQKCKLVESYAKDGVELLYLETSGGSGTKSKYFEKTGGVWNELKKDQFYEKAKALIGESGEDTSLNISHPSRILCQSFDYTFDGNAIRLIVPKEGVTVTKLVVGTEEVYTLSSGETFEYAKAYLNKDGRPELVLVTLDNSSGDSKKAYSRSECGKWVACTNSDAKMNGLRTPTGARFCTSVDLSLANSTDECSIFEVELLGVTTRQFYPKPGYLAKEI
;
A
#
# COMPACT_ATOMS: atom_id res chain seq x y z
N MET A 1 3.82 6.22 -50.35
CA MET A 1 4.20 7.64 -50.11
C MET A 1 3.69 7.98 -48.73
N ARG A 2 4.57 8.04 -47.71
CA ARG A 2 5.27 9.26 -47.25
C ARG A 2 4.26 10.24 -46.63
N ILE A 3 4.33 10.75 -45.40
CA ILE A 3 5.38 11.06 -44.41
C ILE A 3 4.59 11.47 -43.13
N LEU A 4 4.87 11.01 -41.91
CA LEU A 4 5.80 11.54 -40.89
C LEU A 4 5.64 13.05 -40.53
N ALA A 5 6.06 13.39 -39.30
CA ALA A 5 6.17 14.72 -38.66
C ALA A 5 4.92 15.13 -37.85
N VAL A 6 4.93 15.12 -36.50
CA VAL A 6 5.77 15.88 -35.56
C VAL A 6 5.88 17.34 -35.95
N LEU A 7 5.26 18.22 -35.16
CA LEU A 7 5.69 19.60 -35.05
C LEU A 7 5.40 20.14 -33.64
N TRP A 8 6.46 20.15 -32.84
CA TRP A 8 6.73 21.25 -31.91
C TRP A 8 6.84 22.55 -32.71
N THR A 9 6.32 23.65 -32.18
CA THR A 9 6.82 24.98 -32.55
C THR A 9 6.68 25.94 -31.37
N VAL A 10 7.85 26.37 -30.89
CA VAL A 10 8.11 27.57 -30.10
C VAL A 10 8.47 28.68 -31.09
N CYS A 11 7.96 29.91 -30.85
CA CYS A 11 8.58 31.23 -31.05
C CYS A 11 7.46 32.28 -31.29
N LEU A 12 7.27 33.25 -30.39
CA LEU A 12 7.97 34.55 -30.28
C LEU A 12 7.72 35.47 -31.48
N VAL A 13 7.39 36.74 -31.20
CA VAL A 13 7.80 37.98 -31.92
C VAL A 13 6.98 39.16 -31.36
N LYS A 14 7.59 40.07 -30.58
CA LYS A 14 8.24 41.36 -30.98
C LYS A 14 7.32 42.53 -30.58
N LEU A 15 7.70 43.77 -30.29
CA LEU A 15 8.87 44.67 -30.37
C LEU A 15 8.40 45.93 -29.58
N CYS A 16 9.17 46.83 -29.00
CA CYS A 16 10.23 47.65 -29.57
C CYS A 16 10.84 48.56 -28.47
N TYR A 17 12.02 49.07 -28.79
CA TYR A 17 12.97 49.86 -28.00
C TYR A 17 12.73 51.39 -28.08
N SER A 18 13.53 52.13 -27.28
CA SER A 18 13.94 53.57 -27.31
C SER A 18 13.32 54.43 -26.19
N GLY A 19 14.05 55.25 -25.43
CA GLY A 19 15.48 55.58 -25.34
C GLY A 19 15.70 56.56 -24.15
N SER A 20 16.92 56.54 -23.57
CA SER A 20 17.70 57.59 -22.84
C SER A 20 16.96 58.80 -22.20
N ASP A 21 17.21 59.23 -20.95
CA ASP A 21 18.52 59.72 -20.45
C ASP A 21 18.50 60.09 -18.93
N LEU A 22 19.70 60.09 -18.32
CA LEU A 22 20.19 60.84 -17.14
C LEU A 22 19.81 60.47 -15.68
N GLN A 23 20.88 60.16 -14.92
CA GLN A 23 21.04 60.07 -13.47
C GLN A 23 20.91 61.46 -12.79
N PRO A 24 20.64 61.59 -11.45
CA PRO A 24 21.62 61.18 -10.45
C PRO A 24 21.07 60.55 -9.15
N GLN A 25 22.05 59.99 -8.43
CA GLN A 25 22.04 59.29 -7.15
C GLN A 25 21.12 59.88 -6.07
N ASN A 26 20.43 58.98 -5.37
CA ASN A 26 20.31 59.04 -3.91
C ASN A 26 20.31 57.61 -3.35
N SER A 27 21.16 57.39 -2.35
CA SER A 27 21.38 56.14 -1.62
C SER A 27 20.08 55.59 -1.03
N PRO A 28 19.77 54.29 -1.14
CA PRO A 28 18.63 53.72 -0.44
C PRO A 28 19.00 53.43 1.01
N GLU A 29 18.15 53.91 1.92
CA GLU A 29 18.01 53.42 3.27
C GLU A 29 17.89 51.89 3.30
N ALA A 30 18.49 51.30 4.33
CA ALA A 30 18.44 49.89 4.62
C ALA A 30 17.00 49.48 5.00
N THR A 31 16.23 49.03 4.02
CA THR A 31 15.01 48.25 4.24
C THR A 31 15.40 46.78 4.26
N GLY A 32 15.25 46.13 5.41
CA GLY A 32 15.51 44.71 5.58
C GLY A 32 14.72 43.88 4.57
N GLN A 33 15.43 43.15 3.70
CA GLN A 33 14.85 42.04 2.98
C GLN A 33 14.55 40.93 3.99
N GLU A 34 13.27 40.79 4.33
CA GLU A 34 12.73 39.56 4.86
C GLU A 34 12.91 38.50 3.76
N SER A 35 13.80 37.53 4.01
CA SER A 35 13.94 36.33 3.20
C SER A 35 12.56 35.70 3.04
N PRO A 36 12.11 35.30 1.84
CA PRO A 36 10.86 34.59 1.70
C PRO A 36 11.00 33.27 2.48
N GLU A 37 10.33 33.21 3.62
CA GLU A 37 10.18 32.00 4.41
C GLU A 37 9.58 30.96 3.48
N ALA A 38 10.35 29.91 3.16
CA ALA A 38 9.88 28.82 2.33
C ALA A 38 8.65 28.22 3.04
N VAL A 39 7.46 28.50 2.51
CA VAL A 39 6.21 27.95 3.02
C VAL A 39 6.32 26.43 2.93
N LYS A 40 6.62 25.79 4.07
CA LYS A 40 6.53 24.34 4.19
C LYS A 40 5.07 23.99 3.84
N PRO A 41 4.84 23.01 2.94
CA PRO A 41 3.49 22.59 2.63
C PRO A 41 2.77 22.23 3.93
N LEU A 42 1.61 22.86 4.15
CA LEU A 42 0.77 22.62 5.32
C LEU A 42 0.46 21.12 5.37
N SER A 43 0.87 20.50 6.47
CA SER A 43 0.63 19.08 6.71
C SER A 43 -0.88 18.79 6.63
N PRO A 44 -1.31 17.79 5.83
CA PRO A 44 -2.74 17.47 5.65
C PRO A 44 -3.41 16.97 6.94
N PHE A 45 -2.63 16.78 8.01
CA PHE A 45 -3.10 16.36 9.32
C PHE A 45 -3.67 17.53 10.14
N LEU A 46 -3.20 18.77 9.87
CA LEU A 46 -3.60 19.97 10.62
C LEU A 46 -5.03 20.41 10.27
N THR A 47 -5.50 20.12 9.06
CA THR A 47 -6.86 20.46 8.60
C THR A 47 -7.93 19.49 9.09
N LYS A 48 -7.53 18.39 9.74
CA LYS A 48 -8.43 17.30 10.17
C LYS A 48 -9.02 17.52 11.56
N VAL A 49 -8.60 18.54 12.27
CA VAL A 49 -9.11 18.91 13.59
C VAL A 49 -9.84 20.24 13.50
N ASP A 50 -10.74 20.50 14.44
CA ASP A 50 -11.53 21.75 14.43
C ASP A 50 -10.64 22.95 14.78
N GLY A 51 -10.10 23.60 13.74
CA GLY A 51 -9.26 24.79 13.89
C GLY A 51 -9.99 26.01 14.45
N SER A 52 -11.33 25.99 14.57
CA SER A 52 -12.07 27.03 15.29
C SER A 52 -11.98 26.84 16.81
N LEU A 53 -11.81 25.59 17.26
CA LEU A 53 -11.72 25.23 18.68
C LEU A 53 -10.27 25.16 19.19
N PHE A 54 -9.34 24.70 18.34
CA PHE A 54 -7.98 24.39 18.76
C PHE A 54 -6.93 25.10 17.91
N ASP A 55 -5.85 25.52 18.56
CA ASP A 55 -4.54 25.68 17.94
C ASP A 55 -3.88 24.30 17.83
N VAL A 56 -3.27 24.03 16.68
CA VAL A 56 -2.85 22.68 16.28
C VAL A 56 -1.37 22.72 15.95
N GLU A 57 -0.61 21.87 16.61
CA GLU A 57 0.82 21.69 16.36
C GLU A 57 1.09 20.24 16.02
N GLU A 58 1.77 20.00 14.89
CA GLU A 58 2.35 18.70 14.62
C GLU A 58 3.72 18.62 15.29
N ALA A 59 3.92 17.56 16.07
CA ALA A 59 5.16 17.33 16.77
C ALA A 59 5.51 15.85 16.76
N GLU A 60 6.67 15.53 17.33
CA GLU A 60 7.06 14.17 17.63
C GLU A 60 7.33 14.05 19.13
N GLU A 61 6.62 13.14 19.79
CA GLU A 61 6.83 12.82 21.20
C GLU A 61 7.25 11.36 21.33
N TYR A 62 8.39 11.11 21.98
CA TYR A 62 8.93 9.76 22.19
C TYR A 62 9.07 8.95 20.88
N ALA A 63 9.48 9.61 19.80
CA ALA A 63 9.58 9.06 18.43
C ALA A 63 8.23 8.66 17.80
N VAL A 64 7.10 9.04 18.37
CA VAL A 64 5.76 8.83 17.80
C VAL A 64 5.26 10.17 17.24
N LYS A 65 4.73 10.16 16.01
CA LYS A 65 4.10 11.36 15.44
C LYS A 65 2.88 11.71 16.30
N VAL A 66 2.77 12.97 16.69
CA VAL A 66 1.64 13.46 17.48
C VAL A 66 1.05 14.74 16.89
N LEU A 67 -0.25 14.93 17.11
CA LEU A 67 -0.87 16.24 17.02
C LEU A 67 -1.18 16.73 18.43
N LYS A 68 -0.69 17.92 18.76
CA LYS A 68 -1.03 18.63 20.00
C LYS A 68 -2.10 19.66 19.69
N LEU A 69 -3.20 19.56 20.41
CA LEU A 69 -4.35 20.45 20.32
C LEU A 69 -4.38 21.28 21.59
N THR A 70 -4.42 22.60 21.44
CA THR A 70 -4.57 23.54 22.56
C THR A 70 -5.84 24.33 22.35
N SER A 71 -6.76 24.31 23.32
CA SER A 71 -8.02 25.03 23.18
C SER A 71 -7.76 26.53 23.11
N LYS A 72 -8.39 27.19 22.13
CA LYS A 72 -8.27 28.64 21.95
C LYS A 72 -8.88 29.40 23.14
N LYS A 73 -8.43 30.62 23.37
CA LYS A 73 -8.97 31.47 24.44
C LYS A 73 -10.42 31.85 24.13
N GLY A 74 -11.32 31.66 25.11
CA GLY A 74 -12.73 32.07 25.00
C GLY A 74 -13.66 31.09 24.27
N VAL A 75 -13.14 29.96 23.79
CA VAL A 75 -13.97 28.89 23.20
C VAL A 75 -14.16 27.74 24.18
N THR A 76 -15.29 27.04 24.08
CA THR A 76 -15.61 25.88 24.93
C THR A 76 -15.54 24.61 24.10
N ALA A 77 -14.40 23.93 24.12
CA ALA A 77 -14.20 22.67 23.40
C ALA A 77 -14.84 21.49 24.16
N LYS A 78 -16.11 21.17 23.83
CA LYS A 78 -16.86 20.07 24.48
C LYS A 78 -16.56 18.70 23.88
N ASN A 79 -15.82 18.65 22.78
CA ASN A 79 -15.42 17.43 22.11
C ASN A 79 -14.03 17.59 21.50
N VAL A 80 -13.39 16.45 21.27
CA VAL A 80 -12.16 16.33 20.49
C VAL A 80 -12.51 15.46 19.30
N ARG A 81 -12.43 16.05 18.12
CA ARG A 81 -12.68 15.39 16.84
C ARG A 81 -11.42 15.35 16.02
N TYR A 82 -11.25 14.24 15.31
CA TYR A 82 -10.23 14.12 14.27
C TYR A 82 -10.87 13.50 13.04
N ASP A 83 -10.68 14.15 11.90
CA ASP A 83 -11.17 13.74 10.59
C ASP A 83 -12.69 13.50 10.59
N GLY A 84 -13.42 14.44 11.20
CA GLY A 84 -14.88 14.38 11.37
C GLY A 84 -15.39 13.34 12.39
N LYS A 85 -14.51 12.58 13.05
CA LYS A 85 -14.89 11.55 14.04
C LYS A 85 -14.68 11.99 15.47
N ASP A 86 -15.65 11.68 16.33
CA ASP A 86 -15.53 11.87 17.77
C ASP A 86 -14.49 10.92 18.38
N ILE A 87 -13.43 11.49 18.96
CA ILE A 87 -12.48 10.77 19.82
C ILE A 87 -13.00 10.80 21.26
N TRP A 88 -13.52 11.96 21.66
CA TRP A 88 -14.04 12.18 22.99
C TRP A 88 -15.06 13.32 22.99
N SER A 89 -16.05 13.19 23.86
CA SER A 89 -17.03 14.24 24.14
C SER A 89 -17.28 14.30 25.64
N ALA A 90 -17.47 15.52 26.16
CA ALA A 90 -17.86 15.75 27.53
C ALA A 90 -19.24 15.13 27.80
N ARG A 91 -19.43 14.49 28.96
CA ARG A 91 -20.75 13.97 29.36
C ARG A 91 -21.53 15.09 30.06
N ALA A 92 -22.74 15.35 29.55
CA ALA A 92 -23.73 16.32 30.04
C ALA A 92 -23.38 17.82 29.87
N VAL A 93 -24.42 18.66 30.00
CA VAL A 93 -24.42 20.12 29.78
C VAL A 93 -23.42 20.86 30.72
N VAL A 94 -22.97 20.20 31.79
CA VAL A 94 -22.03 20.68 32.82
C VAL A 94 -20.66 19.98 32.75
N GLY A 95 -20.31 19.35 31.62
CA GLY A 95 -19.01 18.67 31.49
C GLY A 95 -17.83 19.64 31.41
N SER A 96 -16.69 19.26 32.02
CA SER A 96 -15.42 20.00 31.93
C SER A 96 -14.94 20.06 30.47
N PRO A 97 -14.80 21.25 29.86
CA PRO A 97 -14.28 21.36 28.50
C PRO A 97 -12.84 20.85 28.39
N CYS A 98 -12.49 20.39 27.20
CA CYS A 98 -11.12 20.07 26.85
C CYS A 98 -10.27 21.35 26.89
N SER A 99 -9.14 21.31 27.58
CA SER A 99 -8.13 22.37 27.59
C SER A 99 -6.99 22.06 26.62
N SER A 100 -6.62 20.79 26.49
CA SER A 100 -5.67 20.32 25.48
C SER A 100 -5.88 18.83 25.19
N ALA A 101 -5.40 18.38 24.03
CA ALA A 101 -5.34 16.97 23.70
C ALA A 101 -4.08 16.62 22.90
N THR A 102 -3.50 15.47 23.18
CA THR A 102 -2.41 14.89 22.38
C THR A 102 -2.90 13.64 21.70
N LEU A 103 -2.85 13.62 20.37
CA LEU A 103 -3.23 12.47 19.55
C LEU A 103 -1.95 11.77 19.09
N TYR A 104 -1.79 10.47 19.39
CA TYR A 104 -0.64 9.67 18.97
C TYR A 104 -0.99 8.81 17.76
N PHE A 105 -0.11 8.82 16.76
CA PHE A 105 -0.36 8.22 15.46
C PHE A 105 0.31 6.84 15.31
N ASP A 106 -0.40 5.93 14.66
CA ASP A 106 0.13 4.73 14.02
C ASP A 106 -0.02 4.89 12.51
N GLY A 107 1.09 5.08 11.79
CA GLY A 107 1.07 5.58 10.42
C GLY A 107 0.34 6.92 10.33
N ASP A 108 -0.69 7.00 9.50
CA ASP A 108 -1.45 8.23 9.23
C ASP A 108 -2.73 8.38 10.07
N LYS A 109 -2.94 7.52 11.08
CA LYS A 109 -4.17 7.52 11.90
C LYS A 109 -3.86 7.68 13.39
N PRO A 110 -4.59 8.52 14.13
CA PRO A 110 -4.48 8.56 15.57
C PRO A 110 -5.09 7.30 16.17
N THR A 111 -4.34 6.62 17.03
CA THR A 111 -4.75 5.36 17.69
C THR A 111 -4.80 5.49 19.20
N LEU A 112 -4.16 6.52 19.77
CA LEU A 112 -4.25 6.85 21.19
C LEU A 112 -4.51 8.36 21.34
N ALA A 113 -5.23 8.74 22.39
CA ALA A 113 -5.41 10.14 22.74
C ALA A 113 -5.30 10.36 24.25
N VAL A 114 -4.66 11.46 24.64
CA VAL A 114 -4.61 11.98 26.01
C VAL A 114 -5.31 13.31 25.99
N ILE A 115 -6.40 13.45 26.73
CA ILE A 115 -7.24 14.64 26.72
C ILE A 115 -7.24 15.24 28.12
N ARG A 116 -6.77 16.46 28.26
CA ARG A 116 -6.88 17.23 29.50
C ARG A 116 -8.16 18.04 29.46
N THR A 117 -8.87 18.02 30.58
CA THR A 117 -10.11 18.75 30.78
C THR A 117 -9.99 19.61 32.02
N THR A 118 -10.60 20.79 31.98
CA THR A 118 -10.58 21.73 33.11
C THR A 118 -12.02 22.05 33.50
N GLY A 119 -12.40 21.75 34.75
CA GLY A 119 -13.74 21.96 35.27
C GLY A 119 -14.02 23.41 35.65
N PHE A 120 -15.29 23.71 35.92
CA PHE A 120 -15.78 25.05 36.25
C PHE A 120 -15.12 25.65 37.51
N PHE A 121 -14.71 24.81 38.46
CA PHE A 121 -13.97 25.21 39.67
C PHE A 121 -12.44 25.10 39.53
N GLY A 122 -11.92 24.97 38.30
CA GLY A 122 -10.48 24.90 38.01
C GLY A 122 -9.82 23.53 38.20
N GLY A 123 -10.58 22.49 38.56
CA GLY A 123 -10.05 21.13 38.69
C GLY A 123 -9.67 20.54 37.34
N GLU A 124 -8.45 20.03 37.20
CA GLU A 124 -7.98 19.35 35.99
C GLU A 124 -8.20 17.83 36.06
N SER A 125 -8.54 17.23 34.93
CA SER A 125 -8.65 15.77 34.79
C SER A 125 -8.08 15.33 33.45
N THR A 126 -7.45 14.15 33.42
CA THR A 126 -6.91 13.54 32.20
C THR A 126 -7.72 12.32 31.81
N VAL A 127 -8.15 12.28 30.55
CA VAL A 127 -8.85 11.16 29.95
C VAL A 127 -7.92 10.48 28.96
N TYR A 128 -7.69 9.19 29.18
CA TYR A 128 -6.94 8.34 28.25
C TYR A 128 -7.91 7.59 27.34
N LYS A 129 -7.60 7.58 26.05
CA LYS A 129 -8.37 6.90 25.03
C LYS A 129 -7.46 6.05 24.15
N TYR A 130 -7.96 4.89 23.74
CA TYR A 130 -7.34 4.08 22.69
C TYR A 130 -8.37 3.66 21.66
N TYR A 131 -7.92 3.47 20.43
CA TYR A 131 -8.73 2.97 19.33
C TYR A 131 -8.54 1.46 19.21
N ASP A 132 -9.61 0.68 19.40
CA ASP A 132 -9.57 -0.79 19.36
C ASP A 132 -9.60 -1.38 17.94
N GLY A 133 -9.53 -0.52 16.92
CA GLY A 133 -9.74 -0.87 15.50
C GLY A 133 -11.17 -0.60 15.02
N SER A 134 -12.12 -0.42 15.94
CA SER A 134 -13.52 -0.10 15.65
C SER A 134 -13.96 1.23 16.25
N LYS A 135 -13.76 1.43 17.56
CA LYS A 135 -14.20 2.63 18.32
C LYS A 135 -13.17 3.07 19.34
N TRP A 136 -13.33 4.31 19.81
CA TRP A 136 -12.54 4.86 20.90
C TRP A 136 -13.05 4.39 22.26
N GLN A 137 -12.19 3.68 22.97
CA GLN A 137 -12.44 3.14 24.30
C GLN A 137 -11.75 3.99 25.35
N ASN A 138 -12.26 3.95 26.58
CA ASN A 138 -11.53 4.49 27.72
C ASN A 138 -10.33 3.61 28.03
N ASP A 139 -9.22 4.25 28.39
CA ASP A 139 -8.03 3.60 28.89
C ASP A 139 -7.72 4.08 30.31
N ASN A 140 -6.83 3.37 31.00
CA ASN A 140 -6.15 3.89 32.18
C ASN A 140 -4.73 4.35 31.80
N GLU A 141 -4.06 5.08 32.68
CA GLU A 141 -2.74 5.65 32.40
C GLU A 141 -1.67 4.58 32.11
N ASP A 142 -1.65 3.49 32.88
CA ASP A 142 -0.61 2.46 32.77
C ASP A 142 -0.75 1.64 31.49
N ASP A 143 -1.98 1.27 31.12
CA ASP A 143 -2.25 0.58 29.87
C ASP A 143 -2.02 1.50 28.67
N HIS A 144 -2.34 2.78 28.79
CA HIS A 144 -2.01 3.77 27.78
C HIS A 144 -0.50 3.92 27.58
N LYS A 145 0.29 3.94 28.66
CA LYS A 145 1.77 3.93 28.60
C LYS A 145 2.28 2.67 27.87
N LYS A 146 1.74 1.48 28.16
CA LYS A 146 2.10 0.23 27.47
C LYS A 146 1.76 0.29 25.98
N ARG A 147 0.58 0.78 25.61
CA ARG A 147 0.16 0.93 24.19
C ARG A 147 1.03 1.93 23.44
N ARG A 148 1.38 3.07 24.05
CA ARG A 148 2.32 4.03 23.45
C ARG A 148 3.71 3.42 23.23
N ALA A 149 4.20 2.63 24.18
CA ALA A 149 5.45 1.88 24.00
C ALA A 149 5.36 0.85 22.86
N ALA A 150 4.19 0.24 22.64
CA ALA A 150 3.96 -0.64 21.50
C ALA A 150 3.98 0.12 20.16
N LEU A 151 3.37 1.32 20.06
CA LEU A 151 3.45 2.15 18.85
C LEU A 151 4.90 2.46 18.43
N LYS A 152 5.76 2.74 19.41
CA LYS A 152 7.20 2.93 19.19
C LYS A 152 7.86 1.70 18.54
N LYS A 153 7.41 0.48 18.89
CA LYS A 153 7.97 -0.78 18.36
C LYS A 153 7.57 -1.02 16.89
N TYR A 154 6.46 -0.46 16.40
CA TYR A 154 5.93 -0.70 15.05
C TYR A 154 6.29 0.37 14.03
N LYS A 155 6.63 1.61 14.44
CA LYS A 155 7.17 2.65 13.55
C LYS A 155 8.55 2.30 12.98
N HIS A 156 9.28 1.40 13.65
CA HIS A 156 10.58 0.90 13.22
C HIS A 156 10.52 -0.62 13.04
N ALA A 157 9.85 -1.07 11.97
CA ALA A 157 10.14 -2.40 11.45
C ALA A 157 11.67 -2.54 11.40
N LEU A 158 12.23 -3.54 12.07
CA LEU A 158 13.69 -3.61 12.23
C LEU A 158 14.33 -3.95 10.87
N PRO A 159 15.48 -3.35 10.53
CA PRO A 159 16.19 -3.72 9.32
C PRO A 159 16.58 -5.20 9.38
N ALA A 160 16.39 -5.89 8.27
CA ALA A 160 16.79 -7.26 8.07
C ALA A 160 17.62 -7.37 6.78
N THR A 161 18.72 -8.10 6.88
CA THR A 161 19.45 -8.57 5.70
C THR A 161 18.82 -9.86 5.22
N LEU A 162 18.41 -9.88 3.95
CA LEU A 162 18.03 -11.08 3.25
C LEU A 162 19.29 -11.73 2.66
N ASP A 163 19.69 -12.88 3.20
CA ASP A 163 20.65 -13.77 2.57
C ASP A 163 19.89 -14.77 1.69
N LEU A 164 20.16 -14.77 0.38
CA LEU A 164 19.46 -15.64 -0.58
C LEU A 164 19.76 -17.14 -0.35
N VAL A 165 20.90 -17.47 0.24
CA VAL A 165 21.32 -18.85 0.54
C VAL A 165 20.83 -19.28 1.91
N THR A 166 20.94 -18.40 2.91
CA THR A 166 20.58 -18.71 4.31
C THR A 166 19.67 -17.65 4.94
N PRO A 167 18.42 -17.52 4.47
CA PRO A 167 17.49 -16.51 4.97
C PRO A 167 17.15 -16.74 6.45
N ASP A 168 17.13 -15.65 7.23
CA ASP A 168 16.73 -15.70 8.64
C ASP A 168 15.20 -15.92 8.75
N SER A 169 14.80 -17.17 8.98
CA SER A 169 13.39 -17.58 9.10
C SER A 169 12.63 -16.91 10.24
N LYS A 170 13.30 -16.22 11.17
CA LYS A 170 12.62 -15.40 12.20
C LYS A 170 12.25 -14.01 11.68
N LYS A 171 12.84 -13.56 10.58
CA LYS A 171 12.67 -12.22 10.00
C LYS A 171 12.03 -12.24 8.62
N ILE A 172 12.29 -13.27 7.83
CA ILE A 172 11.86 -13.41 6.45
C ILE A 172 11.00 -14.68 6.33
N ASP A 173 9.86 -14.55 5.67
CA ASP A 173 9.07 -15.67 5.17
C ASP A 173 9.59 -16.03 3.78
N VAL A 174 9.85 -17.32 3.57
CA VAL A 174 10.35 -17.86 2.30
C VAL A 174 9.32 -18.85 1.79
N TYR A 175 8.84 -18.58 0.59
CA TYR A 175 8.04 -19.51 -0.18
C TYR A 175 8.92 -20.14 -1.25
N THR A 176 8.73 -21.42 -1.54
CA THR A 176 9.49 -22.14 -2.58
C THR A 176 8.57 -23.10 -3.30
N GLU A 177 8.67 -23.07 -4.63
CA GLU A 177 7.89 -23.92 -5.53
C GLU A 177 8.75 -24.28 -6.75
N THR A 178 8.26 -25.22 -7.56
CA THR A 178 8.81 -25.50 -8.87
C THR A 178 7.74 -25.20 -9.91
N GLU A 179 7.98 -24.22 -10.76
CA GLU A 179 7.07 -23.71 -11.77
C GLU A 179 7.59 -24.10 -13.16
N SER A 180 6.91 -25.00 -13.86
CA SER A 180 7.32 -25.49 -15.20
C SER A 180 8.79 -25.94 -15.25
N GLY A 181 9.23 -26.62 -14.19
CA GLY A 181 10.61 -27.10 -14.01
C GLY A 181 11.63 -26.04 -13.58
N ALA A 182 11.24 -24.76 -13.47
CA ALA A 182 12.07 -23.72 -12.87
C ALA A 182 11.84 -23.67 -11.36
N SER A 183 12.92 -23.55 -10.58
CA SER A 183 12.80 -23.22 -9.16
C SER A 183 12.31 -21.78 -9.01
N PHE A 184 11.26 -21.60 -8.21
CA PHE A 184 10.72 -20.32 -7.82
C PHE A 184 10.86 -20.15 -6.31
N GLN A 185 11.39 -19.00 -5.87
CA GLN A 185 11.34 -18.62 -4.46
C GLN A 185 10.87 -17.19 -4.31
N GLU A 186 10.01 -16.95 -3.32
CA GLU A 186 9.55 -15.63 -2.92
C GLU A 186 9.99 -15.35 -1.49
N TYR A 187 10.55 -14.16 -1.25
CA TYR A 187 11.01 -13.71 0.05
C TYR A 187 10.25 -12.46 0.47
N SER A 188 9.56 -12.55 1.59
CA SER A 188 8.75 -11.46 2.15
C SER A 188 9.16 -11.19 3.61
N PRO A 189 9.37 -9.93 4.03
CA PRO A 189 9.68 -9.64 5.43
C PRO A 189 8.47 -9.90 6.33
N LYS A 190 8.70 -10.53 7.48
CA LYS A 190 7.69 -10.61 8.54
C LYS A 190 7.33 -9.21 9.03
N ARG A 191 6.10 -9.05 9.53
CA ARG A 191 5.51 -7.76 9.93
C ARG A 191 6.39 -6.86 10.81
N ALA A 192 7.27 -7.42 11.63
CA ALA A 192 8.16 -6.67 12.52
C ALA A 192 9.49 -6.21 11.86
N PHE A 193 9.70 -6.52 10.58
CA PHE A 193 10.95 -6.30 9.86
C PHE A 193 10.71 -5.64 8.49
N HIS A 194 11.78 -5.09 7.92
CA HIS A 194 11.84 -4.72 6.51
C HIS A 194 13.18 -5.16 5.94
N ILE A 195 13.23 -5.50 4.65
CA ILE A 195 14.50 -5.86 4.01
C ILE A 195 15.27 -4.58 3.72
N SER A 196 16.43 -4.41 4.36
CA SER A 196 17.32 -3.26 4.19
C SER A 196 18.53 -3.58 3.30
N SER A 197 18.87 -4.86 3.16
CA SER A 197 19.88 -5.34 2.22
C SER A 197 19.58 -6.75 1.73
N VAL A 198 20.05 -7.07 0.53
CA VAL A 198 20.00 -8.39 -0.10
C VAL A 198 21.42 -8.82 -0.42
N VAL A 199 21.81 -10.01 0.05
CA VAL A 199 23.14 -10.59 -0.12
C VAL A 199 23.03 -11.99 -0.71
N ASP A 200 24.04 -12.38 -1.49
CA ASP A 200 24.22 -13.74 -1.97
C ASP A 200 25.64 -14.18 -1.67
N SER A 201 25.79 -15.28 -0.91
CA SER A 201 27.10 -15.86 -0.58
C SER A 201 28.07 -14.84 0.04
N GLY A 202 27.52 -13.92 0.85
CA GLY A 202 28.26 -12.83 1.51
C GLY A 202 28.51 -11.58 0.67
N ALA A 203 28.23 -11.60 -0.64
CA ALA A 203 28.32 -10.42 -1.50
C ALA A 203 27.03 -9.60 -1.48
N THR A 204 27.15 -8.29 -1.27
CA THR A 204 25.99 -7.37 -1.31
C THR A 204 25.51 -7.15 -2.74
N LEU A 205 24.29 -7.56 -3.01
CA LEU A 205 23.60 -7.35 -4.29
C LEU A 205 22.84 -6.02 -4.27
N TRP A 206 22.17 -5.73 -3.16
CA TRP A 206 21.37 -4.51 -2.99
C TRP A 206 21.40 -4.04 -1.55
N GLU A 207 21.43 -2.73 -1.34
CA GLU A 207 21.34 -2.10 -0.02
C GLU A 207 20.54 -0.80 -0.09
N ALA A 208 19.75 -0.52 0.94
CA ALA A 208 19.00 0.70 1.07
C ALA A 208 19.95 1.90 1.22
N SER A 209 19.87 2.84 0.27
CA SER A 209 20.74 4.02 0.16
C SER A 209 20.20 5.27 0.86
N GLY A 210 18.95 5.26 1.35
CA GLY A 210 18.31 6.45 1.94
C GLY A 210 17.17 6.15 2.90
N ALA A 211 16.82 7.15 3.72
CA ALA A 211 15.75 7.05 4.71
C ALA A 211 14.41 6.67 4.06
N GLY A 212 13.84 5.55 4.50
CA GLY A 212 12.55 5.04 4.00
C GLY A 212 12.65 4.11 2.78
N GLN A 213 13.85 3.94 2.19
CA GLN A 213 14.05 2.90 1.18
C GLN A 213 14.03 1.54 1.87
N LYS A 214 13.22 0.62 1.35
CA LYS A 214 13.11 -0.76 1.84
C LYS A 214 12.74 -1.66 0.67
N CYS A 215 13.20 -2.90 0.72
CA CYS A 215 12.72 -3.94 -0.17
C CYS A 215 11.50 -4.62 0.49
N LYS A 216 10.43 -4.75 -0.29
CA LYS A 216 9.14 -5.31 0.14
C LYS A 216 9.02 -6.78 -0.22
N LEU A 217 9.64 -7.18 -1.32
CA LEU A 217 9.47 -8.49 -1.94
C LEU A 217 10.69 -8.79 -2.80
N VAL A 218 11.18 -10.02 -2.73
CA VAL A 218 12.20 -10.55 -3.65
C VAL A 218 11.66 -11.83 -4.26
N GLU A 219 11.87 -12.03 -5.56
CA GLU A 219 11.62 -13.31 -6.21
C GLU A 219 12.87 -13.78 -6.95
N SER A 220 13.21 -15.06 -6.82
CA SER A 220 14.28 -15.71 -7.57
C SER A 220 13.73 -16.83 -8.44
N TYR A 221 14.31 -16.94 -9.64
CA TYR A 221 13.98 -17.95 -10.62
C TYR A 221 15.26 -18.66 -11.06
N ALA A 222 15.28 -19.99 -11.09
CA ALA A 222 16.44 -20.74 -11.53
C ALA A 222 16.07 -21.99 -12.34
N LYS A 223 16.70 -22.15 -13.51
CA LYS A 223 16.58 -23.35 -14.35
C LYS A 223 17.76 -23.43 -15.33
N ASP A 224 18.26 -24.63 -15.58
CA ASP A 224 19.29 -24.91 -16.60
C ASP A 224 20.52 -23.98 -16.54
N GLY A 225 20.95 -23.62 -15.32
CA GLY A 225 22.11 -22.75 -15.08
C GLY A 225 21.85 -21.25 -15.21
N VAL A 226 20.63 -20.83 -15.53
CA VAL A 226 20.20 -19.43 -15.50
C VAL A 226 19.60 -19.13 -14.13
N GLU A 227 20.00 -18.02 -13.52
CA GLU A 227 19.45 -17.50 -12.27
C GLU A 227 19.02 -16.04 -12.48
N LEU A 228 17.74 -15.74 -12.23
CA LEU A 228 17.16 -14.41 -12.31
C LEU A 228 16.65 -13.96 -10.94
N LEU A 229 16.71 -12.65 -10.68
CA LEU A 229 16.22 -12.07 -9.43
C LEU A 229 15.43 -10.80 -9.71
N TYR A 230 14.27 -10.68 -9.07
CA TYR A 230 13.45 -9.47 -9.04
C TYR A 230 13.40 -8.92 -7.63
N LEU A 231 13.55 -7.60 -7.48
CA LEU A 231 13.33 -6.88 -6.22
C LEU A 231 12.21 -5.85 -6.40
N GLU A 232 11.22 -5.89 -5.51
CA GLU A 232 10.30 -4.77 -5.30
C GLU A 232 10.80 -3.89 -4.15
N THR A 233 11.01 -2.61 -4.43
CA THR A 233 11.52 -1.64 -3.46
C THR A 233 10.56 -0.46 -3.35
N SER A 234 10.41 0.13 -2.16
CA SER A 234 9.77 1.44 -2.04
C SER A 234 10.80 2.56 -2.01
N GLY A 235 10.48 3.67 -2.68
CA GLY A 235 11.18 4.94 -2.53
C GLY A 235 10.19 6.10 -2.33
N GLY A 236 10.70 7.33 -2.25
CA GLY A 236 9.89 8.53 -1.99
C GLY A 236 8.85 8.87 -3.06
N SER A 237 8.90 8.22 -4.23
CA SER A 237 7.98 8.43 -5.36
C SER A 237 7.15 7.19 -5.71
N GLY A 238 7.02 6.23 -4.78
CA GLY A 238 6.25 4.99 -4.98
C GLY A 238 7.11 3.72 -5.03
N THR A 239 6.51 2.64 -5.53
CA THR A 239 7.18 1.33 -5.71
C THR A 239 8.06 1.35 -6.97
N LYS A 240 9.28 0.82 -6.86
CA LYS A 240 10.25 0.65 -7.94
C LYS A 240 10.67 -0.81 -8.00
N SER A 241 10.92 -1.30 -9.21
CA SER A 241 11.39 -2.67 -9.44
C SER A 241 12.85 -2.67 -9.92
N LYS A 242 13.62 -3.67 -9.50
CA LYS A 242 14.96 -3.97 -10.02
C LYS A 242 15.01 -5.42 -10.50
N TYR A 243 15.80 -5.67 -11.52
CA TYR A 243 15.88 -6.95 -12.21
C TYR A 243 17.33 -7.35 -12.34
N PHE A 244 17.67 -8.61 -12.11
CA PHE A 244 19.05 -9.08 -12.17
C PHE A 244 19.14 -10.46 -12.81
N GLU A 245 20.30 -10.75 -13.38
CA GLU A 245 20.71 -12.09 -13.81
C GLU A 245 22.09 -12.41 -13.21
N LYS A 246 22.29 -13.65 -12.79
CA LYS A 246 23.59 -14.13 -12.34
C LYS A 246 24.35 -14.72 -13.52
N THR A 247 25.52 -14.17 -13.81
CA THR A 247 26.43 -14.70 -14.82
C THR A 247 27.84 -14.80 -14.24
N GLY A 248 28.46 -15.99 -14.32
CA GLY A 248 29.80 -16.20 -13.75
C GLY A 248 29.87 -15.98 -12.23
N GLY A 249 28.77 -16.24 -11.51
CA GLY A 249 28.67 -16.04 -10.06
C GLY A 249 28.42 -14.60 -9.61
N VAL A 250 28.25 -13.65 -10.54
CA VAL A 250 28.02 -12.24 -10.24
C VAL A 250 26.63 -11.81 -10.74
N TRP A 251 25.90 -11.08 -9.91
CA TRP A 251 24.61 -10.50 -10.26
C TRP A 251 24.78 -9.21 -11.06
N ASN A 252 24.16 -9.17 -12.24
CA ASN A 252 24.16 -8.01 -13.14
C ASN A 252 22.74 -7.46 -13.27
N GLU A 253 22.57 -6.15 -13.12
CA GLU A 253 21.27 -5.49 -13.27
C GLU A 253 20.83 -5.52 -14.75
N LEU A 254 19.59 -5.97 -14.98
CA LEU A 254 18.94 -6.04 -16.28
C LEU A 254 17.91 -4.94 -16.44
N LYS A 255 17.59 -4.62 -17.71
CA LYS A 255 16.36 -3.90 -18.02
C LYS A 255 15.13 -4.82 -17.86
N LYS A 256 13.97 -4.22 -17.63
CA LYS A 256 12.69 -4.91 -17.42
C LYS A 256 12.36 -5.89 -18.56
N ASP A 257 12.46 -5.43 -19.79
CA ASP A 257 12.22 -6.21 -21.01
C ASP A 257 13.17 -7.41 -21.09
N GLN A 258 14.47 -7.20 -20.87
CA GLN A 258 15.46 -8.28 -20.89
C GLN A 258 15.19 -9.35 -19.84
N PHE A 259 14.77 -8.95 -18.64
CA PHE A 259 14.40 -9.88 -17.58
C PHE A 259 13.20 -10.74 -17.99
N TYR A 260 12.13 -10.14 -18.51
CA TYR A 260 10.93 -10.89 -18.87
C TYR A 260 11.14 -11.80 -20.09
N GLU A 261 11.95 -11.41 -21.07
CA GLU A 261 12.33 -12.29 -22.17
C GLU A 261 13.07 -13.54 -21.67
N LYS A 262 14.06 -13.37 -20.78
CA LYS A 262 14.79 -14.48 -20.17
C LYS A 262 13.88 -15.33 -19.29
N ALA A 263 13.02 -14.70 -18.48
CA ALA A 263 12.10 -15.40 -17.61
C ALA A 263 11.10 -16.26 -18.40
N LYS A 264 10.55 -15.72 -19.49
CA LYS A 264 9.67 -16.47 -20.41
C LYS A 264 10.39 -17.69 -21.01
N ALA A 265 11.66 -17.53 -21.39
CA ALA A 265 12.46 -18.66 -21.88
C ALA A 265 12.69 -19.75 -20.80
N LEU A 266 12.78 -19.39 -19.50
CA LEU A 266 12.95 -20.38 -18.42
C LEU A 266 11.73 -21.28 -18.23
N ILE A 267 10.55 -20.70 -18.18
CA ILE A 267 9.30 -21.47 -18.02
C ILE A 267 8.90 -22.21 -19.30
N GLY A 268 9.50 -21.87 -20.44
CA GLY A 268 9.24 -22.48 -21.74
C GLY A 268 8.00 -21.91 -22.43
N GLU A 269 7.94 -22.03 -23.76
CA GLU A 269 6.69 -21.83 -24.54
C GLU A 269 5.76 -23.05 -24.45
N SER A 270 6.24 -24.16 -23.87
CA SER A 270 5.57 -25.44 -23.88
C SER A 270 4.41 -25.46 -22.89
N GLY A 271 3.20 -25.57 -23.42
CA GLY A 271 1.96 -25.83 -22.69
C GLY A 271 1.90 -27.21 -22.01
N GLU A 272 2.92 -27.55 -21.22
CA GLU A 272 2.82 -28.59 -20.20
C GLU A 272 2.25 -27.97 -18.91
N ASP A 273 1.43 -28.76 -18.22
CA ASP A 273 0.56 -28.40 -17.10
C ASP A 273 1.11 -27.28 -16.19
N THR A 274 0.75 -26.03 -16.48
CA THR A 274 1.13 -24.91 -15.63
C THR A 274 0.14 -24.80 -14.49
N SER A 275 0.60 -25.14 -13.29
CA SER A 275 -0.11 -24.84 -12.05
C SER A 275 0.18 -23.41 -11.62
N LEU A 276 -0.87 -22.61 -11.43
CA LEU A 276 -0.78 -21.25 -10.93
C LEU A 276 -1.13 -21.20 -9.44
N ASN A 277 -0.19 -20.72 -8.64
CA ASN A 277 -0.38 -20.53 -7.22
C ASN A 277 -1.12 -19.23 -6.91
N ILE A 278 -2.22 -19.33 -6.18
CA ILE A 278 -3.09 -18.18 -5.84
C ILE A 278 -2.52 -17.36 -4.66
N SER A 279 -1.84 -18.02 -3.72
CA SER A 279 -1.27 -17.37 -2.54
C SER A 279 0.05 -16.65 -2.84
N HIS A 280 0.83 -17.20 -3.77
CA HIS A 280 2.12 -16.66 -4.20
C HIS A 280 2.14 -16.58 -5.74
N PRO A 281 1.36 -15.65 -6.33
CA PRO A 281 1.24 -15.53 -7.78
C PRO A 281 2.57 -15.08 -8.40
N SER A 282 3.20 -15.98 -9.14
CA SER A 282 4.46 -15.69 -9.81
C SER A 282 4.31 -14.64 -10.90
N ARG A 283 5.12 -13.59 -10.81
CA ARG A 283 5.09 -12.45 -11.74
C ARG A 283 5.45 -12.80 -13.18
N ILE A 284 6.01 -13.98 -13.42
CA ILE A 284 6.32 -14.44 -14.78
C ILE A 284 5.13 -15.15 -15.43
N LEU A 285 4.24 -15.75 -14.62
CA LEU A 285 3.06 -16.46 -15.10
C LEU A 285 1.81 -15.57 -15.17
N CYS A 286 1.66 -14.62 -14.25
CA CYS A 286 0.45 -13.82 -14.13
C CYS A 286 0.72 -12.37 -13.69
N GLN A 287 -0.31 -11.54 -13.85
CA GLN A 287 -0.46 -10.28 -13.17
C GLN A 287 -1.31 -10.50 -11.91
N SER A 288 -0.93 -9.88 -10.80
CA SER A 288 -1.68 -9.97 -9.55
C SER A 288 -1.90 -8.60 -8.93
N PHE A 289 -3.12 -8.34 -8.46
CA PHE A 289 -3.50 -7.05 -7.88
C PHE A 289 -4.27 -7.24 -6.57
N ASP A 290 -3.74 -6.67 -5.49
CA ASP A 290 -4.41 -6.64 -4.20
C ASP A 290 -5.22 -5.33 -4.06
N TYR A 291 -6.52 -5.46 -3.82
CA TYR A 291 -7.44 -4.34 -3.66
C TYR A 291 -8.53 -4.64 -2.63
N THR A 292 -9.29 -3.61 -2.26
CA THR A 292 -10.47 -3.77 -1.39
C THR A 292 -11.71 -3.41 -2.17
N PHE A 293 -12.74 -4.25 -2.07
CA PHE A 293 -14.04 -3.96 -2.63
C PHE A 293 -15.13 -4.47 -1.70
N ASP A 294 -16.10 -3.60 -1.39
CA ASP A 294 -17.25 -3.95 -0.56
C ASP A 294 -16.88 -4.62 0.78
N GLY A 295 -15.86 -4.06 1.44
CA GLY A 295 -15.33 -4.54 2.72
C GLY A 295 -14.48 -5.81 2.64
N ASN A 296 -14.26 -6.39 1.46
CA ASN A 296 -13.42 -7.57 1.27
C ASN A 296 -12.03 -7.21 0.77
N ALA A 297 -11.00 -7.85 1.34
CA ALA A 297 -9.66 -7.88 0.75
C ALA A 297 -9.66 -8.92 -0.38
N ILE A 298 -9.32 -8.49 -1.59
CA ILE A 298 -9.38 -9.31 -2.79
C ILE A 298 -8.04 -9.24 -3.51
N ARG A 299 -7.57 -10.40 -3.97
CA ARG A 299 -6.49 -10.54 -4.92
C ARG A 299 -7.06 -10.98 -6.27
N LEU A 300 -6.91 -10.14 -7.29
CA LEU A 300 -7.17 -10.51 -8.68
C LEU A 300 -5.91 -11.12 -9.29
N ILE A 301 -6.05 -12.23 -10.00
CA ILE A 301 -4.96 -12.96 -10.64
C ILE A 301 -5.36 -13.20 -12.09
N VAL A 302 -4.56 -12.71 -13.02
CA VAL A 302 -4.81 -12.78 -14.47
C VAL A 302 -3.58 -13.37 -15.14
N PRO A 303 -3.68 -14.50 -15.87
CA PRO A 303 -2.54 -15.07 -16.57
C PRO A 303 -1.99 -14.05 -17.58
N LYS A 304 -0.67 -14.10 -17.81
CA LYS A 304 -0.06 -13.29 -18.86
C LYS A 304 -0.37 -13.86 -20.22
N GLU A 305 -0.31 -13.00 -21.25
CA GLU A 305 -0.49 -13.41 -22.63
C GLU A 305 0.48 -14.55 -22.99
N GLY A 306 -0.05 -15.62 -23.59
CA GLY A 306 0.68 -16.82 -23.94
C GLY A 306 0.91 -17.83 -22.81
N VAL A 307 0.46 -17.55 -21.57
CA VAL A 307 0.52 -18.50 -20.46
C VAL A 307 -0.76 -19.34 -20.41
N THR A 308 -0.64 -20.64 -20.63
CA THR A 308 -1.76 -21.60 -20.50
C THR A 308 -1.77 -22.21 -19.10
N VAL A 309 -2.74 -21.82 -18.28
CA VAL A 309 -2.91 -22.38 -16.93
C VAL A 309 -3.84 -23.60 -17.00
N THR A 310 -3.40 -24.75 -16.49
CA THR A 310 -4.22 -25.98 -16.44
C THR A 310 -4.67 -26.33 -15.03
N LYS A 311 -4.03 -25.73 -14.01
CA LYS A 311 -4.34 -25.99 -12.60
C LYS A 311 -4.18 -24.74 -11.74
N LEU A 312 -5.05 -24.58 -10.75
CA LEU A 312 -4.99 -23.56 -9.71
C LEU A 312 -4.74 -24.22 -8.36
N VAL A 313 -3.76 -23.71 -7.63
CA VAL A 313 -3.36 -24.24 -6.32
C VAL A 313 -3.23 -23.15 -5.27
N VAL A 314 -3.32 -23.53 -4.00
CA VAL A 314 -2.97 -22.70 -2.84
C VAL A 314 -1.90 -23.46 -2.05
N GLY A 315 -0.64 -23.06 -2.23
CA GLY A 315 0.48 -23.90 -1.81
C GLY A 315 0.43 -25.24 -2.53
N THR A 316 0.44 -26.35 -1.79
CA THR A 316 0.32 -27.70 -2.35
C THR A 316 -1.12 -28.17 -2.52
N GLU A 317 -2.11 -27.40 -2.07
CA GLU A 317 -3.52 -27.79 -2.11
C GLU A 317 -4.14 -27.42 -3.47
N GLU A 318 -4.65 -28.40 -4.19
CA GLU A 318 -5.39 -28.17 -5.43
C GLU A 318 -6.71 -27.43 -5.14
N VAL A 319 -6.92 -26.31 -5.82
CA VAL A 319 -8.19 -25.58 -5.82
C VAL A 319 -9.04 -26.03 -7.00
N TYR A 320 -8.44 -26.07 -8.19
CA TYR A 320 -9.14 -26.40 -9.41
C TYR A 320 -8.20 -26.92 -10.50
N THR A 321 -8.56 -28.01 -11.18
CA THR A 321 -7.92 -28.47 -12.41
C THR A 321 -8.88 -28.24 -13.57
N LEU A 322 -8.41 -27.59 -14.64
CA LEU A 322 -9.21 -27.29 -15.81
C LEU A 322 -9.57 -28.57 -16.58
N SER A 323 -10.79 -28.60 -17.08
CA SER A 323 -11.28 -29.65 -17.97
C SER A 323 -10.89 -29.35 -19.42
N SER A 324 -10.88 -30.39 -20.27
CA SER A 324 -10.65 -30.21 -21.70
C SER A 324 -11.66 -29.22 -22.31
N GLY A 325 -11.15 -28.22 -23.04
CA GLY A 325 -11.94 -27.16 -23.66
C GLY A 325 -12.25 -25.96 -22.75
N GLU A 326 -11.76 -25.95 -21.50
CA GLU A 326 -11.78 -24.76 -20.66
C GLU A 326 -10.48 -23.98 -20.80
N THR A 327 -10.59 -22.65 -20.81
CA THR A 327 -9.45 -21.72 -20.76
C THR A 327 -9.56 -20.90 -19.49
N PHE A 328 -8.46 -20.73 -18.75
CA PHE A 328 -8.44 -19.89 -17.55
C PHE A 328 -8.34 -18.41 -17.92
N GLU A 329 -9.31 -17.62 -17.47
CA GLU A 329 -9.35 -16.18 -17.73
C GLU A 329 -8.79 -15.38 -16.57
N TYR A 330 -9.33 -15.55 -15.37
CA TYR A 330 -8.80 -14.93 -14.15
C TYR A 330 -9.42 -15.55 -12.89
N ALA A 331 -8.76 -15.34 -11.76
CA ALA A 331 -9.29 -15.69 -10.44
C ALA A 331 -9.38 -14.47 -9.53
N LYS A 332 -10.40 -14.44 -8.68
CA LYS A 332 -10.52 -13.52 -7.54
C LYS A 332 -10.44 -14.31 -6.25
N ALA A 333 -9.36 -14.13 -5.50
CA ALA A 333 -9.18 -14.71 -4.18
C ALA A 333 -9.59 -13.73 -3.10
N TYR A 334 -10.52 -14.13 -2.24
CA TYR A 334 -10.97 -13.36 -1.08
C TYR A 334 -10.14 -13.79 0.12
N LEU A 335 -9.49 -12.81 0.72
CA LEU A 335 -8.45 -13.02 1.73
C LEU A 335 -9.03 -12.81 3.13
N ASN A 336 -8.56 -13.61 4.09
CA ASN A 336 -8.80 -13.38 5.50
C ASN A 336 -7.89 -12.27 6.06
N LYS A 337 -8.01 -11.99 7.37
CA LYS A 337 -7.24 -10.93 8.05
C LYS A 337 -5.72 -11.16 8.05
N ASP A 338 -5.30 -12.41 7.84
CA ASP A 338 -3.89 -12.80 7.74
C ASP A 338 -3.39 -12.81 6.29
N GLY A 339 -4.22 -12.37 5.33
CA GLY A 339 -3.87 -12.32 3.90
C GLY A 339 -3.97 -13.66 3.19
N ARG A 340 -4.57 -14.68 3.82
CA ARG A 340 -4.69 -16.03 3.22
C ARG A 340 -6.01 -16.19 2.45
N PRO A 341 -6.02 -16.81 1.26
CA PRO A 341 -7.25 -17.11 0.54
C PRO A 341 -8.19 -18.03 1.32
N GLU A 342 -9.47 -17.66 1.39
CA GLU A 342 -10.56 -18.45 2.01
C GLU A 342 -11.69 -18.81 1.03
N LEU A 343 -11.81 -18.02 -0.04
CA LEU A 343 -12.74 -18.22 -1.14
C LEU A 343 -12.04 -17.79 -2.44
N VAL A 344 -12.14 -18.61 -3.48
CA VAL A 344 -11.59 -18.33 -4.81
C VAL A 344 -12.73 -18.43 -5.81
N LEU A 345 -12.94 -17.36 -6.57
CA LEU A 345 -13.83 -17.34 -7.72
C LEU A 345 -12.99 -17.44 -8.99
N VAL A 346 -13.18 -18.51 -9.74
CA VAL A 346 -12.48 -18.82 -10.98
C VAL A 346 -13.39 -18.47 -12.15
N THR A 347 -12.91 -17.64 -13.06
CA THR A 347 -13.57 -17.34 -14.34
C THR A 347 -12.85 -18.09 -15.44
N LEU A 348 -13.63 -18.79 -16.26
CA LEU A 348 -13.14 -19.64 -17.35
C LEU A 348 -13.88 -19.28 -18.62
N ASP A 349 -13.18 -19.22 -19.74
CA ASP A 349 -13.81 -19.24 -21.06
C ASP A 349 -14.02 -20.71 -21.51
N ASN A 350 -15.09 -20.93 -22.26
CA ASN A 350 -15.39 -22.21 -22.89
C ASN A 350 -16.21 -21.98 -24.17
N SER A 351 -16.41 -23.02 -24.97
CA SER A 351 -17.15 -22.93 -26.24
C SER A 351 -18.60 -22.43 -26.13
N SER A 352 -19.19 -22.41 -24.93
CA SER A 352 -20.53 -21.89 -24.64
C SER A 352 -20.54 -20.51 -23.96
N GLY A 353 -19.37 -19.88 -23.79
CA GLY A 353 -19.17 -18.59 -23.14
C GLY A 353 -18.66 -18.68 -21.70
N ASP A 354 -18.38 -17.53 -21.09
CA ASP A 354 -17.76 -17.48 -19.76
C ASP A 354 -18.54 -18.25 -18.68
N SER A 355 -17.82 -19.07 -17.92
CA SER A 355 -18.33 -19.75 -16.73
C SER A 355 -17.60 -19.29 -15.48
N LYS A 356 -18.29 -19.32 -14.34
CA LYS A 356 -17.73 -18.98 -13.03
C LYS A 356 -17.88 -20.13 -12.07
N LYS A 357 -16.79 -20.51 -11.41
CA LYS A 357 -16.76 -21.56 -10.38
C LYS A 357 -16.25 -20.95 -9.08
N ALA A 358 -16.82 -21.35 -7.96
CA ALA A 358 -16.42 -20.87 -6.65
C ALA A 358 -15.89 -22.05 -5.82
N TYR A 359 -14.78 -21.82 -5.10
CA TYR A 359 -14.17 -22.79 -4.21
C TYR A 359 -13.89 -22.14 -2.87
N SER A 360 -14.22 -22.81 -1.78
CA SER A 360 -13.97 -22.30 -0.43
C SER A 360 -13.24 -23.32 0.41
N ARG A 361 -12.48 -22.84 1.38
CA ARG A 361 -11.83 -23.71 2.35
C ARG A 361 -12.86 -24.34 3.29
N SER A 362 -12.86 -25.66 3.33
CA SER A 362 -13.67 -26.48 4.25
C SER A 362 -13.08 -26.46 5.67
N GLU A 363 -13.86 -26.93 6.65
CA GLU A 363 -13.43 -27.04 8.05
C GLU A 363 -12.22 -27.99 8.23
N CYS A 364 -12.07 -28.99 7.36
CA CYS A 364 -10.94 -29.90 7.35
C CYS A 364 -9.71 -29.38 6.59
N GLY A 365 -9.75 -28.12 6.13
CA GLY A 365 -8.63 -27.44 5.49
C GLY A 365 -8.56 -27.58 3.97
N LYS A 366 -9.35 -28.47 3.35
CA LYS A 366 -9.35 -28.72 1.89
C LYS A 366 -10.20 -27.71 1.12
N TRP A 367 -9.85 -27.49 -0.16
CA TRP A 367 -10.69 -26.72 -1.09
C TRP A 367 -11.83 -27.57 -1.63
N VAL A 368 -13.04 -27.02 -1.60
CA VAL A 368 -14.25 -27.67 -2.11
C VAL A 368 -15.10 -26.67 -2.88
N ALA A 369 -15.89 -27.16 -3.83
CA ALA A 369 -16.83 -26.33 -4.57
C ALA A 369 -17.79 -25.61 -3.59
N CYS A 370 -17.94 -24.30 -3.79
CA CYS A 370 -18.72 -23.42 -2.93
C CYS A 370 -20.02 -23.04 -3.65
N THR A 371 -21.16 -23.50 -3.14
CA THR A 371 -22.47 -23.17 -3.70
C THR A 371 -23.05 -21.87 -3.17
N ASN A 372 -22.52 -21.36 -2.05
CA ASN A 372 -22.98 -20.12 -1.40
C ASN A 372 -21.81 -19.15 -1.19
N SER A 373 -21.21 -18.72 -2.30
CA SER A 373 -20.11 -17.75 -2.30
C SER A 373 -20.50 -16.44 -1.62
N ASP A 374 -21.75 -16.00 -1.75
CA ASP A 374 -22.22 -14.73 -1.19
C ASP A 374 -22.17 -14.72 0.34
N ALA A 375 -22.61 -15.80 0.99
CA ALA A 375 -22.48 -15.94 2.44
C ALA A 375 -21.00 -15.94 2.88
N LYS A 376 -20.12 -16.63 2.14
CA LYS A 376 -18.69 -16.67 2.47
C LYS A 376 -18.02 -15.30 2.27
N MET A 377 -18.34 -14.57 1.19
CA MET A 377 -17.90 -13.19 0.99
C MET A 377 -18.37 -12.28 2.13
N ASN A 378 -19.64 -12.38 2.52
CA ASN A 378 -20.18 -11.61 3.65
C ASN A 378 -19.45 -11.90 4.97
N GLY A 379 -19.07 -13.15 5.21
CA GLY A 379 -18.31 -13.55 6.41
C GLY A 379 -16.86 -13.09 6.42
N LEU A 380 -16.26 -12.82 5.25
CA LEU A 380 -14.89 -12.34 5.10
C LEU A 380 -14.78 -10.80 5.15
N ARG A 381 -15.91 -10.10 5.03
CA ARG A 381 -15.92 -8.63 5.12
C ARG A 381 -15.29 -8.17 6.42
N THR A 382 -14.36 -7.22 6.29
CA THR A 382 -13.84 -6.44 7.41
C THR A 382 -14.55 -5.08 7.36
N PRO A 383 -15.68 -4.90 8.08
CA PRO A 383 -16.49 -3.69 7.97
C PRO A 383 -15.64 -2.48 8.34
N THR A 384 -15.31 -1.71 7.30
CA THR A 384 -14.64 -0.43 7.43
C THR A 384 -15.69 0.62 7.13
N GLY A 385 -16.23 1.28 8.17
CA GLY A 385 -17.17 2.37 7.92
C GLY A 385 -16.52 3.41 7.02
N ALA A 386 -17.18 3.78 5.92
CA ALA A 386 -16.75 4.84 5.01
C ALA A 386 -16.50 6.12 5.81
N ARG A 387 -15.35 6.76 5.57
CA ARG A 387 -14.86 7.90 6.39
C ARG A 387 -14.65 9.15 5.55
N PHE A 388 -14.28 9.00 4.29
CA PHE A 388 -14.03 10.12 3.38
C PHE A 388 -14.77 9.93 2.09
N CYS A 389 -15.41 11.00 1.63
CA CYS A 389 -15.93 11.07 0.28
C CYS A 389 -14.77 11.56 -0.58
N THR A 390 -14.42 10.83 -1.62
CA THR A 390 -13.39 11.22 -2.57
C THR A 390 -13.99 11.29 -3.97
N SER A 391 -13.48 12.22 -4.78
CA SER A 391 -13.72 12.25 -6.22
C SER A 391 -12.65 11.38 -6.88
N VAL A 392 -13.06 10.43 -7.71
CA VAL A 392 -12.10 9.54 -8.38
C VAL A 392 -11.75 10.14 -9.74
N ASP A 393 -10.56 10.75 -9.84
CA ASP A 393 -10.03 11.22 -11.11
C ASP A 393 -9.64 10.04 -12.02
N LEU A 394 -10.45 9.82 -13.06
CA LEU A 394 -10.24 8.73 -14.03
C LEU A 394 -9.00 8.92 -14.92
N SER A 395 -8.41 10.12 -14.94
CA SER A 395 -7.19 10.40 -15.70
C SER A 395 -5.93 9.82 -15.03
N LEU A 396 -6.01 9.48 -13.74
CA LEU A 396 -4.90 8.91 -12.99
C LEU A 396 -4.51 7.53 -13.50
N ALA A 397 -3.21 7.35 -13.77
CA ALA A 397 -2.64 6.09 -14.23
C ALA A 397 -2.12 5.21 -13.08
N ASN A 398 -1.88 5.79 -11.90
CA ASN A 398 -1.24 5.12 -10.77
C ASN A 398 -2.07 5.23 -9.50
N SER A 399 -1.98 4.21 -8.65
CA SER A 399 -2.62 4.21 -7.33
C SER A 399 -2.21 5.41 -6.48
N THR A 400 -3.16 5.92 -5.70
CA THR A 400 -2.96 7.01 -4.73
C THR A 400 -3.03 6.45 -3.31
N ASP A 401 -2.86 7.29 -2.28
CA ASP A 401 -3.09 6.89 -0.89
C ASP A 401 -4.57 6.55 -0.61
N GLU A 402 -5.48 6.99 -1.48
CA GLU A 402 -6.94 6.86 -1.31
C GLU A 402 -7.55 5.77 -2.19
N CYS A 403 -6.94 5.46 -3.33
CA CYS A 403 -7.51 4.58 -4.35
C CYS A 403 -6.45 3.63 -4.91
N SER A 404 -6.77 2.33 -4.96
CA SER A 404 -6.05 1.36 -5.75
C SER A 404 -6.47 1.49 -7.21
N ILE A 405 -5.51 1.80 -8.07
CA ILE A 405 -5.69 1.99 -9.51
C ILE A 405 -4.74 1.05 -10.23
N PHE A 406 -5.29 0.25 -11.13
CA PHE A 406 -4.54 -0.64 -12.00
C PHE A 406 -5.29 -0.87 -13.31
N GLU A 407 -4.55 -1.25 -14.34
CA GLU A 407 -5.07 -1.52 -15.68
C GLU A 407 -4.68 -2.95 -16.06
N VAL A 408 -5.63 -3.71 -16.57
CA VAL A 408 -5.44 -5.12 -16.92
C VAL A 408 -6.46 -5.54 -17.99
N GLU A 409 -6.06 -6.43 -18.89
CA GLU A 409 -6.98 -7.05 -19.85
C GLU A 409 -7.78 -8.16 -19.17
N LEU A 410 -9.11 -8.07 -19.24
CA LEU A 410 -10.03 -9.10 -18.77
C LEU A 410 -10.96 -9.46 -19.92
N LEU A 411 -11.00 -10.73 -20.31
CA LEU A 411 -11.89 -11.22 -21.37
C LEU A 411 -11.70 -10.45 -22.69
N GLY A 412 -10.43 -10.17 -23.05
CA GLY A 412 -10.07 -9.41 -24.26
C GLY A 412 -10.33 -7.90 -24.18
N VAL A 413 -10.70 -7.36 -23.02
CA VAL A 413 -10.96 -5.92 -22.84
C VAL A 413 -10.00 -5.32 -21.83
N THR A 414 -9.13 -4.41 -22.28
CA THR A 414 -8.30 -3.59 -21.39
C THR A 414 -9.18 -2.74 -20.50
N THR A 415 -9.17 -3.03 -19.21
CA THR A 415 -10.01 -2.39 -18.21
C THR A 415 -9.15 -1.71 -17.16
N ARG A 416 -9.32 -0.40 -17.00
CA ARG A 416 -8.78 0.34 -15.86
C ARG A 416 -9.76 0.28 -14.71
N GLN A 417 -9.27 -0.15 -13.55
CA GLN A 417 -10.07 -0.36 -12.36
C GLN A 417 -9.68 0.61 -11.25
N PHE A 418 -10.68 1.15 -10.57
CA PHE A 418 -10.54 2.11 -9.48
C PHE A 418 -11.26 1.56 -8.25
N TYR A 419 -10.50 1.30 -7.19
CA TYR A 419 -11.01 0.74 -5.95
C TYR A 419 -10.60 1.62 -4.77
N PRO A 420 -11.54 2.36 -4.16
CA PRO A 420 -11.27 3.12 -2.95
C PRO A 420 -10.69 2.22 -1.86
N LYS A 421 -9.56 2.65 -1.29
CA LYS A 421 -8.88 1.93 -0.22
C LYS A 421 -9.73 1.97 1.06
N PRO A 422 -9.54 1.03 2.01
CA PRO A 422 -10.34 0.94 3.23
C PRO A 422 -10.47 2.28 3.97
N GLY A 423 -11.71 2.79 4.06
CA GLY A 423 -12.04 4.07 4.69
C GLY A 423 -12.38 5.20 3.73
N TYR A 424 -12.12 5.04 2.43
CA TYR A 424 -12.54 5.98 1.38
C TYR A 424 -13.80 5.46 0.66
N LEU A 425 -14.64 6.39 0.22
CA LEU A 425 -15.86 6.12 -0.54
C LEU A 425 -15.89 7.08 -1.73
N ALA A 426 -15.89 6.53 -2.95
CA ALA A 426 -16.12 7.32 -4.14
C ALA A 426 -17.58 7.78 -4.19
N LYS A 427 -17.80 9.09 -4.26
CA LYS A 427 -19.17 9.66 -4.43
C LYS A 427 -19.36 10.34 -5.78
N GLU A 428 -18.27 10.74 -6.42
CA GLU A 428 -18.23 11.47 -7.67
C GLU A 428 -17.06 10.93 -8.51
N ILE A 429 -17.23 10.97 -9.83
CA ILE A 429 -16.28 10.51 -10.85
C ILE A 429 -15.94 11.68 -11.76
#